data_AF-A0A1V9XTG5-F1
#
_entry.id   AF-A0A1V9XTG5-F1
#
_cell.length_a   1.000
_cell.length_b   1.000
_cell.length_c   1.000
_cell.angle_alpha   90.00
_cell.angle_beta   90.00
_cell.angle_gamma   90.00
#
_symmetry.space_group_name_H-M   'P 1'
#
loop_
_entity.id
_entity.type
_entity.pdbx_description
1 polymer ?
#
loop_
_entity_poly.entity_id
_entity_poly.type
_entity_poly.pdbx_seq_one_letter_code
_entity_poly.pdbx_strand_id
1 'polypeptide(L)'
;MELSRVVSFLRRFAPLEIAESWDNVGLLLEPPACIVDKVVPNRSHDTRESDTWNFQKNYTADTDCQVLLTNDLTEPVMDEAIRLKSNLIVSYHPPLFTPLKNILQDNWKSRIITRCLENKIAVYSPHTSWDHIRGGVNDWLAKAFIDHPFQVEFIKKFDKNY
;
A
#
# COMPACT_ATOMS: atom_id res chain seq x y z
N MET A 1 -9.88 -3.61 -12.50
CA MET A 1 -10.01 -2.30 -11.79
C MET A 1 -8.65 -1.62 -11.66
N GLU A 2 -8.52 -0.36 -12.12
CA GLU A 2 -7.28 0.43 -12.07
C GLU A 2 -6.88 0.83 -10.64
N LEU A 3 -5.60 0.67 -10.28
CA LEU A 3 -5.03 1.07 -8.97
C LEU A 3 -5.39 2.51 -8.60
N SER A 4 -5.32 3.42 -9.57
CA SER A 4 -5.67 4.84 -9.40
C SER A 4 -7.08 5.05 -8.88
N ARG A 5 -8.07 4.25 -9.32
CA ARG A 5 -9.46 4.35 -8.84
C ARG A 5 -9.57 3.97 -7.37
N VAL A 6 -8.88 2.92 -6.95
CA VAL A 6 -8.88 2.46 -5.55
C VAL A 6 -8.19 3.50 -4.66
N VAL A 7 -7.01 3.99 -5.07
CA VAL A 7 -6.28 5.02 -4.32
C VAL A 7 -7.10 6.31 -4.21
N SER A 8 -7.76 6.74 -5.30
CA SER A 8 -8.66 7.90 -5.26
C SER A 8 -9.84 7.68 -4.31
N PHE A 9 -10.41 6.48 -4.27
CA PHE A 9 -11.46 6.14 -3.31
C PHE A 9 -10.95 6.20 -1.87
N LEU A 10 -9.80 5.59 -1.57
CA LEU A 10 -9.19 5.59 -0.24
C LEU A 10 -8.89 7.01 0.25
N ARG A 11 -8.36 7.88 -0.61
CA ARG A 11 -8.13 9.31 -0.30
C ARG A 11 -9.41 10.09 -0.09
N ARG A 12 -10.50 9.74 -0.77
CA ARG A 12 -11.81 10.38 -0.54
C ARG A 12 -12.43 9.91 0.77
N PHE A 13 -12.21 8.65 1.14
CA PHE A 13 -12.70 8.07 2.39
C PHE A 13 -11.97 8.66 3.60
N ALA A 14 -10.65 8.73 3.55
CA ALA A 14 -9.81 9.40 4.53
C ALA A 14 -8.76 10.26 3.82
N PRO A 15 -8.99 11.59 3.75
CA PRO A 15 -8.02 12.52 3.19
C PRO A 15 -6.66 12.39 3.87
N LEU A 16 -5.55 12.56 3.14
CA LEU A 16 -4.21 12.42 3.72
C LEU A 16 -3.81 13.68 4.51
N GLU A 17 -4.48 14.80 4.25
CA GLU A 17 -4.25 16.11 4.85
C GLU A 17 -4.62 16.16 6.33
N ILE A 18 -5.41 15.19 6.80
CA ILE A 18 -5.76 15.03 8.22
C ILE A 18 -4.83 14.05 8.94
N ALA A 19 -3.85 13.45 8.25
CA ALA A 19 -2.83 12.67 8.93
C ALA A 19 -1.93 13.59 9.77
N GLU A 20 -1.30 13.03 10.78
CA GLU A 20 -0.31 13.73 11.58
C GLU A 20 0.88 14.18 10.73
N SER A 21 1.44 15.35 11.04
CA SER A 21 2.54 15.96 10.29
C SER A 21 3.83 15.13 10.21
N TRP A 22 4.03 14.20 11.15
CA TRP A 22 5.19 13.31 11.21
C TRP A 22 4.96 11.98 10.50
N ASP A 23 3.74 11.73 10.02
CA ASP A 23 3.32 10.43 9.52
C ASP A 23 3.76 10.19 8.06
N ASN A 24 3.76 8.93 7.64
CA ASN A 24 3.97 8.55 6.24
C ASN A 24 2.77 7.75 5.70
N VAL A 25 1.80 8.47 5.15
CA VAL A 25 0.52 7.94 4.68
C VAL A 25 0.37 8.00 3.16
N GLY A 26 -0.59 7.26 2.64
CA GLY A 26 -0.92 7.21 1.21
C GLY A 26 -0.29 6.02 0.50
N LEU A 27 -0.07 6.17 -0.82
CA LEU A 27 0.57 5.16 -1.65
C LEU A 27 2.09 5.21 -1.42
N LEU A 28 2.62 4.20 -0.73
CA LEU A 28 4.03 4.14 -0.31
C LEU A 28 4.91 3.38 -1.32
N LEU A 29 4.32 2.46 -2.07
CA LEU A 29 5.02 1.69 -3.10
C LEU A 29 4.07 1.46 -4.28
N GLU A 30 4.51 1.85 -5.47
CA GLU A 30 3.80 1.62 -6.73
C GLU A 30 4.71 0.81 -7.67
N PRO A 31 4.36 -0.44 -8.00
CA PRO A 31 5.09 -1.23 -8.98
C PRO A 31 4.88 -0.63 -10.38
N PRO A 32 5.84 -0.79 -11.30
CA PRO A 32 5.64 -0.36 -12.68
C PRO A 32 4.41 -1.04 -13.28
N ALA A 33 3.54 -0.24 -13.91
CA ALA A 33 2.46 -0.79 -14.71
C ALA A 33 3.04 -1.76 -15.74
N CYS A 34 2.26 -2.78 -16.14
CA CYS A 34 2.69 -3.72 -17.18
C CYS A 34 3.10 -2.95 -18.46
N ILE A 35 4.40 -2.72 -18.65
CA ILE A 35 4.95 -2.35 -19.94
C ILE A 35 5.00 -3.66 -20.71
N VAL A 36 4.12 -3.82 -21.70
CA VAL A 36 4.27 -4.92 -22.65
C VAL A 36 5.49 -4.58 -23.51
N ASP A 37 6.63 -5.13 -23.15
CA ASP A 37 7.81 -5.16 -24.02
C ASP A 37 7.53 -6.11 -25.19
N LYS A 38 6.79 -5.60 -26.18
CA LYS A 38 6.92 -6.07 -27.55
C LYS A 38 7.33 -4.89 -28.41
N VAL A 39 8.59 -4.50 -28.30
CA VAL A 39 9.28 -3.99 -29.48
C VAL A 39 9.44 -5.20 -30.41
N VAL A 40 8.43 -5.45 -31.25
CA VAL A 40 8.64 -6.24 -32.45
C VAL A 40 9.35 -5.29 -33.40
N PRO A 41 10.62 -5.54 -33.81
CA PRO A 41 11.23 -4.72 -34.83
C PRO A 41 10.33 -4.79 -36.06
N ASN A 42 9.87 -3.65 -36.56
CA ASN A 42 9.23 -3.61 -37.87
C ASN A 42 10.34 -3.96 -38.88
N ARG A 43 10.42 -5.23 -39.29
CA ARG A 43 11.19 -5.60 -40.47
C ARG A 43 10.40 -5.16 -41.70
N SER A 44 10.27 -3.86 -41.89
CA SER A 44 10.04 -3.31 -43.21
C SER A 44 11.40 -3.06 -43.82
N HIS A 45 11.74 -3.83 -44.85
CA HIS A 45 12.77 -3.47 -45.81
C HIS A 45 12.36 -2.16 -46.49
N ASP A 46 12.73 -1.01 -45.93
CA ASP A 46 12.94 0.19 -46.74
C ASP A 46 13.90 1.15 -46.03
N THR A 47 14.85 1.66 -46.81
CA THR A 47 15.86 2.61 -46.36
C THR A 47 15.35 4.02 -46.56
N ARG A 48 15.48 4.84 -45.51
CA ARG A 48 15.27 6.31 -45.44
C ARG A 48 13.93 6.74 -44.86
N GLU A 49 13.82 6.71 -43.54
CA GLU A 49 13.26 7.82 -42.75
C GLU A 49 13.57 7.61 -41.27
N SER A 50 13.79 8.72 -40.57
CA SER A 50 14.38 8.86 -39.24
C SER A 50 13.77 7.98 -38.14
N ASP A 51 14.66 7.36 -37.36
CA ASP A 51 14.43 6.54 -36.16
C ASP A 51 13.66 7.26 -35.04
N THR A 52 12.35 7.44 -35.21
CA THR A 52 11.47 7.87 -34.11
C THR A 52 10.91 6.63 -33.40
N TRP A 53 11.51 6.30 -32.25
CA TRP A 53 11.01 5.28 -31.35
C TRP A 53 9.71 5.75 -30.70
N ASN A 54 8.57 5.44 -31.31
CA ASN A 54 7.26 5.71 -30.74
C ASN A 54 6.91 4.64 -29.69
N PHE A 55 7.19 4.94 -28.42
CA PHE A 55 6.74 4.14 -27.27
C PHE A 55 5.23 4.30 -27.07
N GLN A 56 4.43 3.47 -27.73
CA GLN A 56 3.01 3.40 -27.44
C GLN A 56 2.79 2.51 -26.22
N LYS A 57 2.56 3.15 -25.05
CA LYS A 57 2.22 2.46 -23.79
C LYS A 57 0.88 1.74 -23.94
N ASN A 58 0.90 0.48 -24.33
CA ASN A 58 -0.27 -0.38 -24.32
C ASN A 58 -0.47 -0.91 -22.88
N TYR A 59 -1.21 -0.14 -22.07
CA TYR A 59 -1.76 -0.63 -20.81
C TYR A 59 -2.75 -1.74 -21.14
N THR A 60 -2.46 -2.98 -20.71
CA THR A 60 -3.44 -4.06 -20.80
C THR A 60 -4.52 -3.79 -19.77
N ALA A 61 -5.73 -3.56 -20.29
CA ALA A 61 -6.92 -3.37 -19.47
C ALA A 61 -7.21 -4.64 -18.66
N ASP A 62 -7.55 -4.40 -17.39
CA ASP A 62 -8.41 -5.23 -16.55
C ASP A 62 -7.84 -6.55 -16.05
N THR A 63 -7.00 -6.47 -15.02
CA THR A 63 -6.97 -7.50 -13.98
C THR A 63 -7.95 -7.11 -12.86
N ASP A 64 -8.64 -8.10 -12.30
CA ASP A 64 -9.39 -7.95 -11.06
C ASP A 64 -8.46 -7.39 -9.98
N CYS A 65 -8.88 -6.29 -9.34
CA CYS A 65 -8.10 -5.70 -8.27
C CYS A 65 -8.41 -6.42 -6.97
N GLN A 66 -7.43 -7.19 -6.50
CA GLN A 66 -7.52 -7.93 -5.25
C GLN A 66 -6.70 -7.21 -4.19
N VAL A 67 -7.42 -6.73 -3.17
CA VAL A 67 -6.86 -5.92 -2.08
C VAL A 67 -6.74 -6.78 -0.83
N LEU A 68 -5.54 -6.87 -0.26
CA LEU A 68 -5.32 -7.43 1.07
C LEU A 68 -5.29 -6.30 2.10
N LEU A 69 -6.08 -6.43 3.16
CA LEU A 69 -6.06 -5.52 4.32
C LEU A 69 -5.25 -6.18 5.45
N THR A 70 -4.35 -5.42 6.08
CA THR A 70 -3.58 -5.90 7.24
C THR A 70 -3.30 -4.76 8.22
N ASN A 71 -3.05 -5.11 9.48
CA ASN A 71 -2.51 -4.13 10.44
C ASN A 71 -1.04 -3.84 10.16
N ASP A 72 -0.24 -4.91 9.98
CA ASP A 72 1.20 -4.87 9.76
C ASP A 72 1.57 -5.70 8.53
N LEU A 73 2.35 -5.11 7.62
CA LEU A 73 2.95 -5.83 6.51
C LEU A 73 4.24 -6.52 6.96
N THR A 74 4.13 -7.79 7.36
CA THR A 74 5.25 -8.67 7.71
C THR A 74 5.58 -9.64 6.56
N GLU A 75 6.70 -10.36 6.65
CA GLU A 75 7.05 -11.36 5.63
C GLU A 75 6.01 -12.48 5.46
N PRO A 76 5.41 -13.05 6.54
CA PRO A 76 4.30 -14.00 6.38
C PRO A 76 3.05 -13.40 5.72
N VAL A 77 2.72 -12.13 6.01
CA VAL A 77 1.61 -11.43 5.35
C VAL A 77 1.93 -11.17 3.88
N MET A 78 3.20 -10.92 3.55
CA MET A 78 3.66 -10.84 2.16
C MET A 78 3.50 -12.18 1.43
N ASP A 79 3.82 -13.30 2.08
CA ASP A 79 3.58 -14.65 1.52
C ASP A 79 2.09 -14.89 1.25
N GLU A 80 1.23 -14.46 2.19
CA GLU A 80 -0.22 -14.49 2.02
C GLU A 80 -0.68 -13.64 0.84
N ALA A 81 -0.19 -12.40 0.70
CA ALA A 81 -0.56 -11.51 -0.39
C ALA A 81 -0.25 -12.13 -1.76
N ILE A 82 0.92 -12.75 -1.91
CA ILE A 82 1.33 -13.45 -3.13
C ILE A 82 0.44 -14.67 -3.39
N ARG A 83 0.21 -15.51 -2.37
CA ARG A 83 -0.67 -16.69 -2.48
C ARG A 83 -2.08 -16.31 -2.91
N LEU A 84 -2.59 -15.20 -2.38
CA LEU A 84 -3.89 -14.66 -2.72
C LEU A 84 -3.89 -13.96 -4.08
N LYS A 85 -2.74 -13.68 -4.71
CA LYS A 85 -2.61 -12.88 -5.94
C LYS A 85 -3.14 -11.45 -5.77
N SER A 86 -2.93 -10.88 -4.59
CA SER A 86 -3.29 -9.49 -4.31
C SER A 86 -2.39 -8.56 -5.13
N ASN A 87 -2.97 -7.50 -5.70
CA ASN A 87 -2.22 -6.46 -6.42
C ASN A 87 -2.17 -5.13 -5.64
N LEU A 88 -2.84 -5.06 -4.50
CA LEU A 88 -2.72 -3.96 -3.53
C LEU A 88 -2.75 -4.52 -2.10
N ILE A 89 -1.84 -4.04 -1.26
CA ILE A 89 -1.88 -4.22 0.20
C ILE A 89 -2.23 -2.87 0.82
N VAL A 90 -3.25 -2.83 1.67
CA VAL A 90 -3.54 -1.72 2.57
C VAL A 90 -3.08 -2.14 3.97
N SER A 91 -1.94 -1.62 4.39
CA SER A 91 -1.36 -1.87 5.72
C SER A 91 -1.67 -0.69 6.62
N TYR A 92 -2.28 -0.92 7.79
CA TYR A 92 -2.59 0.16 8.73
C TYR A 92 -1.32 0.91 9.16
N HIS A 93 -0.31 0.17 9.63
CA HIS A 93 1.00 0.72 9.93
C HIS A 93 1.84 0.85 8.65
N PRO A 94 2.52 1.98 8.44
CA PRO A 94 3.34 2.21 7.26
C PRO A 94 4.64 1.38 7.35
N PRO A 95 4.86 0.36 6.49
CA PRO A 95 6.12 -0.40 6.51
C PRO A 95 7.33 0.50 6.20
N LEU A 96 7.11 1.54 5.39
CA LEU A 96 8.08 2.55 4.98
C LEU A 96 7.99 3.83 5.81
N PHE A 97 7.90 3.75 7.14
CA PHE A 97 7.75 4.94 7.98
C PHE A 97 8.90 5.96 7.87
N THR A 98 10.14 5.50 7.63
CA THR A 98 11.31 6.36 7.48
C THR A 98 11.92 6.22 6.07
N PRO A 99 12.56 7.29 5.54
CA PRO A 99 13.26 7.20 4.27
C PRO A 99 14.34 6.12 4.27
N LEU A 100 14.37 5.30 3.23
CA LEU A 100 15.39 4.27 3.05
C LEU A 100 16.64 4.85 2.39
N LYS A 101 17.81 4.51 2.95
CA LYS A 101 19.11 4.91 2.37
C LYS A 101 19.57 3.95 1.27
N ASN A 102 19.19 2.68 1.35
CA ASN A 102 19.51 1.62 0.40
C ASN A 102 18.47 0.49 0.49
N ILE A 103 18.46 -0.39 -0.50
CA ILE A 103 17.60 -1.58 -0.57
C ILE A 103 18.50 -2.80 -0.72
N LEU A 104 18.80 -3.46 0.41
CA LEU A 104 19.64 -4.65 0.50
C LEU A 104 18.84 -5.83 1.08
N GLN A 105 19.18 -7.07 0.73
CA GLN A 105 18.41 -8.26 1.12
C GLN A 105 18.63 -8.70 2.58
N ASP A 106 19.56 -8.08 3.31
CA ASP A 106 19.80 -8.34 4.74
C ASP A 106 18.73 -7.70 5.65
N ASN A 107 18.05 -6.65 5.17
CA ASN A 107 16.97 -5.97 5.89
C ASN A 107 15.57 -6.47 5.45
N TRP A 108 14.71 -6.81 6.42
CA TRP A 108 13.37 -7.33 6.13
C TRP A 108 12.45 -6.35 5.39
N LYS A 109 12.53 -5.04 5.65
CA LYS A 109 11.72 -4.04 4.93
C LYS A 109 12.11 -3.98 3.46
N SER A 110 13.42 -3.99 3.20
CA SER A 110 13.96 -4.03 1.84
C SER A 110 13.56 -5.31 1.10
N ARG A 111 13.54 -6.46 1.78
CA ARG A 111 13.00 -7.71 1.22
C ARG A 111 11.52 -7.57 0.87
N ILE A 112 10.69 -7.03 1.76
CA ILE A 112 9.27 -6.80 1.47
C ILE A 112 9.09 -5.90 0.25
N ILE A 113 9.83 -4.78 0.15
CA ILE A 113 9.76 -3.89 -1.01
C ILE A 113 10.14 -4.61 -2.30
N THR A 114 11.26 -5.33 -2.27
CA THR A 114 11.75 -6.07 -3.45
C THR A 114 10.69 -7.06 -3.91
N ARG A 115 10.12 -7.82 -2.97
CA ARG A 115 9.07 -8.79 -3.26
C ARG A 115 7.79 -8.14 -3.76
N CYS A 116 7.38 -6.99 -3.23
CA CYS A 116 6.23 -6.23 -3.73
C CYS A 116 6.44 -5.82 -5.18
N LEU A 117 7.63 -5.29 -5.51
CA LEU A 117 7.96 -4.88 -6.88
C LEU A 117 7.98 -6.07 -7.84
N GLU A 118 8.62 -7.18 -7.46
CA GLU A 118 8.69 -8.41 -8.26
C GLU A 118 7.30 -9.01 -8.54
N ASN A 119 6.40 -8.94 -7.56
CA ASN A 119 5.06 -9.52 -7.65
C ASN A 119 3.99 -8.50 -8.09
N LYS A 120 4.39 -7.28 -8.47
CA LYS A 120 3.49 -6.20 -8.91
C LYS A 120 2.40 -5.88 -7.88
N ILE A 121 2.80 -5.80 -6.61
CA ILE A 121 1.93 -5.47 -5.48
C ILE A 121 2.19 -4.05 -5.03
N ALA A 122 1.17 -3.20 -5.09
CA ALA A 122 1.20 -1.85 -4.53
C ALA A 122 1.01 -1.88 -3.01
N VAL A 123 1.51 -0.87 -2.30
CA VAL A 123 1.33 -0.73 -0.85
C VAL A 123 0.78 0.65 -0.52
N TYR A 124 -0.37 0.69 0.16
CA TYR A 124 -0.98 1.90 0.69
C TYR A 124 -1.05 1.82 2.22
N SER A 125 -0.84 2.95 2.91
CA SER A 125 -0.96 3.06 4.36
C SER A 125 -1.82 4.25 4.77
N PRO A 126 -2.96 4.04 5.44
CA PRO A 126 -3.76 5.16 5.94
C PRO A 126 -3.30 5.71 7.28
N HIS A 127 -2.85 4.84 8.20
CA HIS A 127 -2.38 5.17 9.55
C HIS A 127 -3.20 6.26 10.25
N THR A 128 -2.58 7.36 10.69
CA THR A 128 -3.27 8.39 11.50
C THR A 128 -4.42 9.10 10.78
N SER A 129 -4.47 9.08 9.44
CA SER A 129 -5.64 9.62 8.72
C SER A 129 -6.91 8.84 9.07
N TRP A 130 -6.82 7.53 9.33
CA TRP A 130 -7.96 6.70 9.72
C TRP A 130 -8.28 6.77 11.21
N ASP A 131 -7.33 7.22 12.04
CA ASP A 131 -7.59 7.55 13.44
C ASP A 131 -8.43 8.81 13.58
N HIS A 132 -8.26 9.77 12.65
CA HIS A 132 -8.90 11.08 12.70
C HIS A 132 -10.29 11.16 12.06
N ILE A 133 -10.64 10.26 11.14
CA ILE A 133 -11.97 10.32 10.52
C ILE A 133 -13.07 9.91 11.50
N ARG A 134 -14.23 10.52 11.33
CA ARG A 134 -15.47 10.04 11.96
C ARG A 134 -15.87 8.69 11.35
N GLY A 135 -16.23 7.73 12.18
CA GLY A 135 -16.42 6.34 11.83
C GLY A 135 -15.10 5.58 11.62
N GLY A 136 -13.96 6.17 12.02
CA GLY A 136 -12.63 5.59 11.91
C GLY A 136 -12.31 4.57 13.00
N VAL A 137 -11.01 4.29 13.15
CA VAL A 137 -10.51 3.24 14.07
C VAL A 137 -10.94 3.50 15.51
N ASN A 138 -10.80 4.74 15.98
CA ASN A 138 -11.15 5.13 17.35
C ASN A 138 -12.66 4.98 17.62
N ASP A 139 -13.51 5.36 16.68
CA ASP A 139 -14.97 5.21 16.81
C ASP A 139 -15.38 3.72 16.81
N TRP A 140 -14.73 2.91 15.96
CA TRP A 140 -14.96 1.47 15.92
C TRP A 140 -14.54 0.78 17.23
N LEU A 141 -13.39 1.16 17.79
CA LEU A 141 -12.93 0.67 19.10
C LEU A 141 -13.88 1.10 20.23
N ALA A 142 -14.29 2.37 20.24
CA ALA A 142 -15.22 2.89 21.25
C ALA A 142 -16.58 2.17 21.21
N LYS A 143 -17.03 1.72 20.04
CA LYS A 143 -18.29 0.98 19.90
C LYS A 143 -18.32 -0.31 20.72
N ALA A 144 -17.22 -1.05 20.78
CA ALA A 144 -17.12 -2.27 21.59
C ALA A 144 -17.44 -2.02 23.07
N PHE A 145 -17.22 -0.78 23.52
CA PHE A 145 -17.44 -0.37 24.89
C PHE A 145 -18.82 0.23 25.17
N ILE A 146 -19.44 0.83 24.15
CA ILE A 146 -20.80 1.37 24.24
C ILE A 146 -21.82 0.23 24.23
N ASP A 147 -21.60 -0.79 23.38
CA ASP A 147 -22.53 -1.92 23.23
C ASP A 147 -22.44 -2.91 24.41
N HIS A 148 -21.34 -2.87 25.17
CA HIS A 148 -21.10 -3.69 26.35
C HIS A 148 -20.51 -2.84 27.48
N PRO A 149 -21.32 -2.13 28.28
CA PRO A 149 -20.80 -1.31 29.38
C PRO A 149 -20.11 -2.20 30.43
N PHE A 150 -18.77 -2.17 30.46
CA PHE A 150 -17.96 -2.79 31.50
C PHE A 150 -17.87 -1.82 32.67
N GLN A 151 -17.98 -2.35 33.89
CA GLN A 151 -17.57 -1.61 35.07
C GLN A 151 -16.06 -1.50 35.05
N VAL A 152 -15.54 -0.31 34.75
CA VAL A 152 -14.13 0.00 34.99
C VAL A 152 -13.95 0.04 36.50
N GLU A 153 -13.60 -1.10 37.10
CA GLU A 153 -12.93 -1.06 38.39
C GLU A 153 -11.64 -0.26 38.17
N PHE A 154 -11.48 0.83 38.92
CA PHE A 154 -10.29 1.68 38.84
C PHE A 154 -9.04 0.79 38.79
N ILE A 155 -8.33 0.83 37.65
CA ILE A 155 -6.99 0.25 37.57
C ILE A 155 -6.17 1.02 38.60
N LYS A 156 -5.96 0.42 39.77
CA LYS A 156 -5.09 0.97 40.80
C LYS A 156 -3.76 1.25 40.11
N LYS A 157 -3.32 2.50 40.15
CA LYS A 157 -2.03 2.97 39.64
C LYS A 157 -1.00 1.85 39.81
N PHE A 158 -0.43 1.36 38.71
CA PHE A 158 0.86 0.69 38.78
C PHE A 158 1.84 1.73 39.34
N ASP A 159 2.24 1.51 40.60
CA ASP A 159 3.21 2.32 41.29
C ASP A 159 4.52 2.28 40.50
N LYS A 160 4.94 3.44 39.97
CA LYS A 160 6.16 3.57 39.18
C LYS A 160 7.34 3.60 40.15
N ASN A 161 7.87 2.43 40.48
CA ASN A 161 9.26 2.29 40.93
C ASN A 161 10.10 1.77 39.76
N TYR A 162 10.36 2.65 38.79
CA TYR A 162 11.48 2.59 37.84
C TYR A 162 11.90 4.02 37.49
#